data_AF-A0A2Z5PEN6-F1
#
_entry.id   AF-A0A2Z5PEN6-F1
#
_cell.length_a   1.000
_cell.length_b   1.000
_cell.length_c   1.000
_cell.angle_alpha   90.00
_cell.angle_beta   90.00
_cell.angle_gamma   90.00
#
_symmetry.space_group_name_H-M   'P 1'
#
loop_
_entity.id
_entity.type
_entity.pdbx_description
1 polymer ?
#
loop_
_entity_poly.entity_id
_entity_poly.type
_entity_poly.pdbx_seq_one_letter_code
_entity_poly.pdbx_strand_id
1 'polypeptide(L)'
;MASNVFSEVIIFVSVLIITAAVAGILATSTHKISLGISSKGDTLSTQLSQDFEIINDPGNIPRNSINGISTIYIKNTGKTQISIQSDTITAIIDGEIRDISDTSIVNGAGSVLSPSEVGKIEINYNETGFHKIKIVSENGVSRTITGDVN
;
A
#
# COMPACT_ATOMS: atom_id res chain seq x y z
N MET A 1 63.20 27.68 -19.86
CA MET A 1 62.09 27.03 -20.60
C MET A 1 61.68 25.66 -20.01
N ALA A 2 62.51 24.97 -19.22
CA ALA A 2 62.14 23.70 -18.58
C ALA A 2 61.15 23.79 -17.39
N SER A 3 61.08 24.94 -16.70
CA SER A 3 60.22 25.13 -15.50
C SER A 3 58.71 25.04 -15.78
N ASN A 4 58.26 25.37 -17.00
CA ASN A 4 56.83 25.42 -17.34
C ASN A 4 56.23 24.02 -17.53
N VAL A 5 57.02 23.08 -18.07
CA VAL A 5 56.59 21.70 -18.34
C VAL A 5 56.24 20.96 -17.04
N PHE A 6 56.97 21.21 -15.96
CA PHE A 6 56.68 20.60 -14.66
C PHE A 6 55.36 21.08 -14.05
N SER A 7 55.03 22.38 -14.15
CA SER A 7 53.73 22.89 -13.69
C SER A 7 52.57 22.30 -14.50
N GLU A 8 52.73 22.19 -15.81
CA GLU A 8 51.70 21.66 -16.70
C GLU A 8 51.39 20.18 -16.41
N VAL A 9 52.41 19.36 -16.14
CA VAL A 9 52.24 17.96 -15.71
C VAL A 9 51.52 17.86 -14.36
N ILE A 10 51.86 18.71 -13.38
CA ILE A 10 51.21 18.71 -12.07
C ILE A 10 49.72 19.07 -12.18
N ILE A 11 49.40 20.09 -12.98
CA ILE A 11 48.01 20.50 -13.23
C ILE A 11 47.25 19.40 -13.97
N PHE A 12 47.85 18.78 -14.99
CA PHE A 12 47.24 17.69 -15.73
C PHE A 12 46.83 16.51 -14.82
N VAL A 13 47.75 16.04 -13.97
CA VAL A 13 47.47 14.93 -13.04
C VAL A 13 46.43 15.33 -12.01
N SER A 14 46.49 16.55 -11.49
CA SER A 14 45.51 17.07 -10.53
C SER A 14 44.10 17.11 -11.12
N VAL A 15 43.95 17.60 -12.36
CA VAL A 15 42.67 17.59 -13.08
C VAL A 15 42.18 16.16 -13.31
N LEU A 16 43.06 15.22 -13.64
CA LEU A 16 42.68 13.82 -13.87
C LEU A 16 42.15 13.15 -12.59
N ILE A 17 42.78 13.41 -11.44
CA ILE A 17 42.30 12.93 -10.13
C ILE A 17 40.93 13.52 -9.80
N ILE A 18 40.76 14.84 -9.96
CA ILE A 18 39.49 15.52 -9.71
C ILE A 18 38.40 14.97 -10.63
N THR A 19 38.72 14.77 -11.92
CA THR A 19 37.79 14.22 -12.91
C THR A 19 37.36 12.80 -12.55
N ALA A 20 38.30 11.94 -12.15
CA ALA A 20 38.00 10.58 -11.71
C ALA A 20 37.08 10.58 -10.46
N ALA A 21 37.32 11.47 -9.50
CA ALA A 21 36.49 11.62 -8.32
C ALA A 21 35.06 12.06 -8.68
N VAL A 22 34.92 13.10 -9.52
CA VAL A 22 33.62 13.59 -9.98
C VAL A 22 32.87 12.52 -10.77
N ALA A 23 33.55 11.82 -11.69
CA ALA A 23 32.97 10.73 -12.46
C ALA A 23 32.45 9.59 -11.54
N GLY A 24 33.21 9.23 -10.50
CA GLY A 24 32.78 8.24 -9.51
C GLY A 24 31.53 8.67 -8.73
N ILE A 25 31.46 9.93 -8.31
CA ILE A 25 30.28 10.48 -7.61
C ILE A 25 29.06 10.51 -8.54
N LEU A 26 29.22 10.92 -9.79
CA LEU A 26 28.14 10.96 -10.78
C LEU A 26 27.63 9.55 -11.11
N ALA A 27 28.53 8.58 -11.30
CA ALA A 27 28.17 7.19 -11.56
C ALA A 27 27.37 6.59 -10.39
N THR A 28 27.84 6.77 -9.15
CA THR A 28 27.14 6.26 -7.96
C THR A 28 25.79 6.94 -7.74
N SER A 29 25.70 8.25 -7.99
CA SER A 29 24.45 9.00 -7.89
C SER A 29 23.43 8.54 -8.93
N THR A 30 23.86 8.37 -10.18
CA THR A 30 23.01 7.87 -11.26
C THR A 30 22.54 6.45 -10.96
N HIS A 31 23.41 5.58 -10.45
CA HIS A 31 23.05 4.23 -10.05
C HIS A 31 22.00 4.22 -8.93
N LYS A 32 22.17 5.05 -7.90
CA LYS A 32 21.17 5.21 -6.82
C LYS A 32 19.82 5.70 -7.34
N ILE A 33 19.82 6.67 -8.26
CA ILE A 33 18.60 7.15 -8.91
C ILE A 33 17.93 6.02 -9.69
N SER A 34 18.69 5.27 -10.48
CA SER A 34 18.17 4.13 -11.26
C SER A 34 17.51 3.08 -10.35
N LEU A 35 18.15 2.73 -9.24
CA LEU A 35 17.58 1.81 -8.25
C LEU A 35 16.32 2.38 -7.59
N GLY A 36 16.33 3.67 -7.24
CA GLY A 36 15.17 4.35 -6.67
C GLY A 36 13.99 4.41 -7.64
N ILE A 37 14.23 4.63 -8.94
CA ILE A 37 13.20 4.60 -9.99
C ILE A 37 12.63 3.19 -10.13
N SER A 38 13.49 2.16 -10.19
CA SER A 38 13.03 0.77 -10.29
C SER A 38 12.13 0.40 -9.11
N SER A 39 12.59 0.64 -7.89
CA SER A 39 11.82 0.34 -6.68
C SER A 39 10.49 1.09 -6.62
N LYS A 40 10.47 2.38 -6.96
CA LYS A 40 9.22 3.14 -7.05
C LYS A 40 8.28 2.61 -8.13
N GLY A 41 8.84 2.19 -9.27
CA GLY A 41 8.09 1.57 -10.36
C GLY A 41 7.40 0.28 -9.91
N ASP A 42 8.11 -0.57 -9.17
CA ASP A 42 7.58 -1.83 -8.65
C ASP A 42 6.46 -1.60 -7.63
N THR A 43 6.64 -0.66 -6.69
CA THR A 43 5.59 -0.29 -5.72
C THR A 43 4.36 0.29 -6.42
N LEU A 44 4.55 1.20 -7.37
CA LEU A 44 3.43 1.80 -8.12
C LEU A 44 2.69 0.75 -8.96
N SER A 45 3.42 -0.16 -9.62
CA SER A 45 2.85 -1.26 -10.37
C SER A 45 1.99 -2.17 -9.48
N THR A 46 2.48 -2.45 -8.27
CA THR A 46 1.74 -3.23 -7.27
C THR A 46 0.47 -2.50 -6.83
N GLN A 47 0.56 -1.20 -6.53
CA GLN A 47 -0.58 -0.38 -6.14
C GLN A 47 -1.63 -0.24 -7.25
N LEU A 48 -1.21 -0.17 -8.52
CA LEU A 48 -2.13 -0.15 -9.67
C LEU A 48 -2.75 -1.52 -9.96
N SER A 49 -2.05 -2.60 -9.60
CA SER A 49 -2.52 -3.96 -9.82
C SER A 49 -3.42 -4.47 -8.69
N GLN A 50 -3.26 -3.93 -7.47
CA GLN A 50 -4.17 -4.17 -6.37
C GLN A 50 -5.38 -3.26 -6.48
N ASP A 51 -6.55 -3.88 -6.45
CA ASP A 51 -7.79 -3.16 -6.32
C ASP A 51 -8.81 -4.01 -5.57
N PHE A 52 -9.70 -3.37 -4.82
CA PHE A 52 -10.78 -4.07 -4.14
C PHE A 52 -12.04 -3.22 -4.12
N GLU A 53 -13.17 -3.90 -3.98
CA GLU A 53 -14.49 -3.27 -3.90
C GLU A 53 -15.25 -3.80 -2.68
N ILE A 54 -16.04 -2.94 -2.04
CA ILE A 54 -16.95 -3.35 -0.95
C ILE A 54 -18.25 -3.82 -1.59
N ILE A 55 -18.68 -5.04 -1.29
CA ILE A 55 -19.82 -5.68 -1.96
C ILE A 55 -21.06 -5.84 -1.06
N ASN A 56 -21.07 -5.20 0.10
CA ASN A 56 -22.24 -5.19 0.98
C ASN A 56 -23.44 -4.52 0.32
N ASP A 57 -24.64 -4.97 0.71
CA ASP A 57 -25.88 -4.28 0.38
C ASP A 57 -25.99 -2.99 1.23
N PRO A 58 -26.10 -1.80 0.60
CA PRO A 58 -26.29 -0.53 1.31
C PRO A 58 -27.57 -0.49 2.16
N GLY A 59 -28.59 -1.27 1.82
CA GLY A 59 -29.86 -1.30 2.56
C GLY A 59 -29.83 -2.20 3.80
N ASN A 60 -28.85 -3.10 3.90
CA ASN A 60 -28.76 -4.03 5.02
C ASN A 60 -27.32 -4.56 5.19
N ILE A 61 -26.54 -3.89 6.03
CA ILE A 61 -25.23 -4.37 6.45
C ILE A 61 -25.42 -5.32 7.63
N PRO A 62 -25.04 -6.60 7.49
CA PRO A 62 -25.29 -7.60 8.52
C PRO A 62 -24.52 -7.27 9.80
N ARG A 63 -25.25 -7.19 10.91
CA ARG A 63 -24.68 -7.08 12.24
C ARG A 63 -25.19 -8.19 13.15
N ASN A 64 -24.27 -8.70 13.96
CA ASN A 64 -24.58 -9.59 15.05
C ASN A 64 -24.73 -8.78 16.35
N SER A 65 -25.98 -8.50 16.74
CA SER A 65 -26.29 -7.75 17.96
C SER A 65 -25.87 -8.45 19.26
N ILE A 66 -25.65 -9.77 19.25
CA ILE A 66 -25.23 -10.53 20.44
C ILE A 66 -23.74 -10.29 20.71
N ASN A 67 -22.94 -10.28 19.64
CA ASN A 67 -21.49 -10.13 19.71
C ASN A 67 -21.02 -8.68 19.51
N GLY A 68 -21.90 -7.78 19.04
CA GLY A 68 -21.54 -6.41 18.70
C GLY A 68 -20.62 -6.28 17.50
N ILE A 69 -20.78 -7.18 16.53
CA ILE A 69 -19.90 -7.29 15.36
C ILE A 69 -20.68 -6.95 14.10
N SER A 70 -20.15 -6.02 13.31
CA SER A 70 -20.65 -5.69 11.97
C SER A 70 -19.77 -6.37 10.91
N THR A 71 -20.39 -7.01 9.93
CA THR A 71 -19.69 -7.82 8.92
C THR A 71 -19.63 -7.09 7.58
N ILE A 72 -18.42 -6.85 7.09
CA ILE A 72 -18.16 -6.22 5.79
C ILE A 72 -17.51 -7.22 4.84
N TYR A 73 -18.06 -7.33 3.66
CA TYR A 73 -17.58 -8.14 2.56
C TYR A 73 -16.80 -7.27 1.57
N ILE A 74 -15.57 -7.69 1.31
CA ILE A 74 -14.70 -7.08 0.31
C ILE A 74 -14.39 -8.10 -0.78
N LYS A 75 -14.36 -7.67 -2.04
CA LYS A 75 -13.95 -8.50 -3.16
C LYS A 75 -12.67 -7.95 -3.75
N ASN A 76 -11.70 -8.83 -3.99
CA ASN A 76 -10.51 -8.45 -4.74
C ASN A 76 -10.87 -8.33 -6.23
N THR A 77 -10.87 -7.10 -6.74
CA THR A 77 -11.11 -6.76 -8.15
C THR A 77 -9.82 -6.55 -8.93
N GLY A 78 -8.68 -6.53 -8.23
CA GLY A 78 -7.35 -6.43 -8.80
C GLY A 78 -6.81 -7.75 -9.35
N LYS A 79 -5.54 -7.71 -9.76
CA LYS A 79 -4.79 -8.84 -10.33
C LYS A 79 -3.77 -9.45 -9.36
N THR A 80 -3.54 -8.79 -8.24
CA THR A 80 -2.57 -9.20 -7.21
C THR A 80 -3.29 -9.63 -5.95
N GLN A 81 -2.61 -10.43 -5.13
CA GLN A 81 -3.13 -10.86 -3.83
C GLN A 81 -3.16 -9.69 -2.84
N ILE A 82 -4.16 -9.66 -1.96
CA ILE A 82 -4.32 -8.63 -0.92
C ILE A 82 -4.36 -9.34 0.43
N SER A 83 -3.48 -8.96 1.36
CA SER A 83 -3.59 -9.42 2.75
C SER A 83 -4.75 -8.71 3.43
N ILE A 84 -5.60 -9.47 4.11
CA ILE A 84 -6.74 -8.96 4.87
C ILE A 84 -6.58 -9.10 6.37
N GLN A 85 -5.35 -9.24 6.85
CA GLN A 85 -5.07 -9.36 8.28
C GLN A 85 -5.45 -8.06 9.02
N SER A 86 -5.85 -8.19 10.29
CA SER A 86 -6.28 -7.05 11.13
C SER A 86 -5.22 -5.96 11.33
N ASP A 87 -3.94 -6.24 11.07
CA ASP A 87 -2.84 -5.27 11.10
C ASP A 87 -2.63 -4.53 9.76
N THR A 88 -2.94 -5.19 8.64
CA THR A 88 -2.78 -4.66 7.28
C THR A 88 -3.98 -3.82 6.81
N ILE A 89 -5.16 -4.04 7.40
CA ILE A 89 -6.38 -3.33 7.04
C ILE A 89 -6.79 -2.37 8.15
N THR A 90 -7.24 -1.18 7.76
CA THR A 90 -7.87 -0.22 8.67
C THR A 90 -9.33 -0.01 8.28
N ALA A 91 -10.23 -0.20 9.24
CA ALA A 91 -11.64 0.13 9.11
C ALA A 91 -11.95 1.45 9.85
N ILE A 92 -12.67 2.34 9.18
CA ILE A 92 -13.10 3.63 9.70
C ILE A 92 -14.62 3.72 9.54
N ILE A 93 -15.33 4.00 10.63
CA ILE A 93 -16.79 4.18 10.62
C ILE A 93 -17.09 5.57 11.17
N ASP A 94 -17.80 6.39 10.40
CA ASP A 94 -18.17 7.78 10.75
C ASP A 94 -16.99 8.67 11.21
N GLY A 95 -15.79 8.36 10.73
CA GLY A 95 -14.56 9.10 11.04
C GLY A 95 -13.77 8.56 12.22
N GLU A 96 -14.25 7.52 12.91
CA GLU A 96 -13.52 6.85 13.97
C GLU A 96 -12.89 5.54 13.49
N ILE A 97 -11.63 5.31 13.85
CA ILE A 97 -10.94 4.05 13.59
C ILE A 97 -11.55 2.99 14.50
N ARG A 98 -11.90 1.84 13.92
CA ARG A 98 -12.52 0.72 14.64
C ARG A 98 -11.63 -0.51 14.58
N ASP A 99 -11.60 -1.24 15.69
CA ASP A 99 -10.85 -2.48 15.80
C ASP A 99 -11.53 -3.60 15.01
N ILE A 100 -10.70 -4.35 14.28
CA ILE A 100 -11.12 -5.52 13.50
C ILE A 100 -11.01 -6.74 14.41
N SER A 101 -12.16 -7.40 14.65
CA SER A 101 -12.26 -8.58 15.51
C SER A 101 -11.68 -9.80 14.82
N ASP A 102 -12.05 -10.02 13.55
CA ASP A 102 -11.63 -11.18 12.78
C ASP A 102 -11.68 -10.89 11.27
N THR A 103 -10.91 -11.65 10.50
CA THR A 103 -10.83 -11.55 9.05
C THR A 103 -10.72 -12.94 8.43
N SER A 104 -11.60 -13.25 7.49
CA SER A 104 -11.63 -14.57 6.87
C SER A 104 -12.01 -14.49 5.40
N ILE A 105 -11.70 -15.52 4.62
CA ILE A 105 -12.20 -15.65 3.25
C ILE A 105 -13.57 -16.34 3.31
N VAL A 106 -14.55 -15.88 2.53
CA VAL A 106 -15.92 -16.43 2.57
C VAL A 106 -15.96 -17.88 2.11
N ASN A 107 -15.16 -18.23 1.09
CA ASN A 107 -15.13 -19.57 0.46
C ASN A 107 -13.82 -20.34 0.72
N GLY A 108 -13.03 -19.95 1.72
CA GLY A 108 -11.70 -20.51 1.92
C GLY A 108 -11.19 -20.34 3.35
N ALA A 109 -9.94 -20.75 3.56
CA ALA A 109 -9.24 -20.57 4.82
C ALA A 109 -8.00 -19.68 4.60
N GLY A 110 -7.80 -18.73 5.49
CA GLY A 110 -6.65 -17.80 5.46
C GLY A 110 -7.07 -16.34 5.43
N SER A 111 -6.06 -15.48 5.34
CA SER A 111 -6.19 -14.02 5.38
C SER A 111 -5.55 -13.36 4.16
N VAL A 112 -5.44 -14.08 3.04
CA VAL A 112 -4.89 -13.54 1.78
C VAL A 112 -5.94 -13.73 0.68
N LEU A 113 -6.47 -12.63 0.17
CA LEU A 113 -7.43 -12.63 -0.93
C LEU A 113 -6.72 -12.73 -2.27
N SER A 114 -6.95 -13.83 -2.97
CA SER A 114 -6.59 -13.96 -4.39
C SER A 114 -7.54 -13.15 -5.28
N PRO A 115 -7.13 -12.85 -6.52
CA PRO A 115 -7.99 -12.17 -7.48
C PRO A 115 -9.35 -12.85 -7.60
N SER A 116 -10.42 -12.06 -7.60
CA SER A 116 -11.83 -12.50 -7.62
C SER A 116 -12.38 -13.17 -6.35
N GLU A 117 -11.57 -13.38 -5.31
CA GLU A 117 -12.05 -13.90 -4.03
C GLU A 117 -12.76 -12.84 -3.19
N VAL A 118 -13.62 -13.31 -2.29
CA VAL A 118 -14.38 -12.48 -1.36
C VAL A 118 -13.91 -12.72 0.06
N GLY A 119 -13.51 -11.65 0.73
CA GLY A 119 -13.14 -11.61 2.14
C GLY A 119 -14.28 -11.09 2.98
N LYS A 120 -14.27 -11.51 4.23
CA LYS A 120 -15.16 -11.09 5.31
C LYS A 120 -14.29 -10.41 6.36
N ILE A 121 -14.65 -9.18 6.71
CA ILE A 121 -14.03 -8.38 7.76
C ILE A 121 -15.08 -8.18 8.84
N GLU A 122 -14.76 -8.60 10.05
CA GLU A 122 -15.60 -8.44 11.23
C GLU A 122 -15.07 -7.27 12.06
N ILE A 123 -15.91 -6.26 12.24
CA ILE A 123 -15.56 -5.02 12.95
C ILE A 123 -16.36 -4.97 14.24
N ASN A 124 -15.71 -4.60 15.35
CA ASN A 124 -16.39 -4.34 16.62
C ASN A 124 -17.20 -3.04 16.51
N TYR A 125 -18.45 -3.15 16.07
CA TYR A 125 -19.37 -2.03 15.92
C TYR A 125 -20.82 -2.48 16.15
N ASN A 126 -21.45 -1.85 17.14
CA ASN A 126 -22.76 -2.22 17.67
C ASN A 126 -23.75 -1.04 17.66
N GLU A 127 -23.58 -0.06 16.78
CA GLU A 127 -24.60 0.98 16.55
C GLU A 127 -25.41 0.66 15.29
N THR A 128 -26.71 0.98 15.30
CA THR A 128 -27.62 0.76 14.16
C THR A 128 -27.88 2.08 13.44
N GLY A 129 -28.21 1.99 12.15
CA GLY A 129 -28.59 3.13 11.33
C GLY A 129 -27.66 3.35 10.15
N PHE A 130 -27.82 4.53 9.51
CA PHE A 130 -27.02 4.90 8.36
C PHE A 130 -25.63 5.37 8.75
N HIS A 131 -24.63 4.59 8.36
CA HIS A 131 -23.23 4.86 8.68
C HIS A 131 -22.37 4.88 7.41
N LYS A 132 -21.30 5.69 7.45
CA LYS A 132 -20.30 5.71 6.39
C LYS A 132 -19.11 4.86 6.81
N ILE A 133 -18.88 3.77 6.09
CA ILE A 133 -17.80 2.83 6.34
C ILE A 133 -16.74 3.01 5.27
N LYS A 134 -15.51 3.24 5.69
CA LYS A 134 -14.33 3.32 4.84
C LYS A 134 -13.36 2.22 5.23
N ILE A 135 -12.91 1.46 4.24
CA ILE A 135 -11.86 0.45 4.40
C ILE A 135 -10.63 0.93 3.64
N VAL A 136 -9.47 0.80 4.26
CA VAL A 136 -8.17 1.15 3.69
C VAL A 136 -7.26 -0.08 3.77
N SER A 137 -6.66 -0.44 2.65
CA SER A 137 -5.67 -1.50 2.52
C SER A 137 -4.25 -0.95 2.76
N GLU A 138 -3.30 -1.82 3.10
CA GLU A 138 -1.88 -1.53 3.30
C GLU A 138 -1.23 -0.69 2.18
N ASN A 139 -1.65 -0.89 0.92
CA ASN A 139 -1.10 -0.21 -0.24
C ASN A 139 -1.80 1.13 -0.55
N GLY A 140 -2.62 1.64 0.38
CA GLY A 140 -3.29 2.94 0.28
C GLY A 140 -4.54 2.95 -0.60
N VAL A 141 -4.96 1.80 -1.13
CA VAL A 141 -6.25 1.67 -1.80
C VAL A 141 -7.35 1.80 -0.73
N SER A 142 -8.31 2.70 -0.95
CA SER A 142 -9.43 2.86 -0.05
C SER A 142 -10.76 2.81 -0.81
N ARG A 143 -11.77 2.30 -0.12
CA ARG A 143 -13.16 2.27 -0.59
C ARG A 143 -14.09 2.72 0.51
N THR A 144 -15.20 3.31 0.11
CA THR A 144 -16.20 3.82 1.03
C THR A 144 -17.57 3.38 0.58
N ILE A 145 -18.35 2.86 1.51
CA ILE A 145 -19.75 2.56 1.36
C ILE A 145 -20.54 3.35 2.39
N THR A 146 -21.75 3.77 2.05
CA THR A 146 -22.71 4.33 3.01
C THR A 146 -23.92 3.42 3.00
N GLY A 147 -24.28 2.90 4.16
CA GLY A 147 -25.36 1.94 4.26
C GLY A 147 -25.93 1.83 5.67
N ASP A 148 -27.07 1.17 5.77
CA ASP A 148 -27.79 0.94 7.01
C ASP A 148 -27.27 -0.32 7.71
N VAL A 149 -26.75 -0.16 8.92
CA VAL A 149 -26.32 -1.26 9.79
C VAL A 149 -27.52 -1.72 10.62
N ASN A 150 -27.96 -2.96 10.39
CA ASN A 150 -29.13 -3.57 11.05
C ASN A 150 -28.72 -4.67 12.04
#